data_AF-A0A7V4SZ50-F1
#
_entry.id   AF-A0A7V4SZ50-F1
#
_cell.length_a   1.000
_cell.length_b   1.000
_cell.length_c   1.000
_cell.angle_alpha   90.00
_cell.angle_beta   90.00
_cell.angle_gamma   90.00
#
_symmetry.space_group_name_H-M   'P 1'
#
loop_
_entity.id
_entity.type
_entity.pdbx_description
1 polymer ?
#
loop_
_entity_poly.entity_id
_entity_poly.type
_entity_poly.pdbx_seq_one_letter_code
_entity_poly.pdbx_strand_id
1 'polypeptide(L)'
;MNQEKSALEKLEDLLKDFWREHGNPHIIAAKHTEFVVEPKVFIGDKLNPEILKLLVLNYLAQATKQDSGIGQNIEVTPEKLVIKSPKGKPLVVVRDKKIIQLYLAAQA
;
A
#
# COMPACT_ATOMS: atom_id res chain seq x y z
N MET A 1 -12.92 25.54 9.67
CA MET A 1 -12.55 25.37 8.24
C MET A 1 -11.61 24.19 8.16
N ASN A 2 -12.11 23.00 7.80
CA ASN A 2 -11.25 21.82 7.62
C ASN A 2 -10.54 21.97 6.27
N GLN A 3 -9.28 22.37 6.29
CA GLN A 3 -8.39 22.12 5.16
C GLN A 3 -8.34 20.60 5.00
N GLU A 4 -8.82 20.08 3.87
CA GLU A 4 -8.66 18.66 3.57
C GLU A 4 -7.18 18.31 3.68
N LYS A 5 -6.83 17.35 4.55
CA LYS A 5 -5.46 16.87 4.71
C LYS A 5 -4.88 16.52 3.34
N SER A 6 -3.66 16.98 3.09
CA SER A 6 -2.90 16.64 1.89
C SER A 6 -2.73 15.12 1.79
N ALA A 7 -2.52 14.62 0.58
CA ALA A 7 -2.38 13.18 0.38
C ALA A 7 -1.14 12.60 1.09
N LEU A 8 -0.13 13.42 1.32
CA LEU A 8 1.08 13.05 2.07
C LEU A 8 0.78 12.92 3.57
N GLU A 9 -0.01 13.83 4.14
CA GLU A 9 -0.49 13.74 5.52
C GLU A 9 -1.39 12.51 5.74
N LYS A 10 -2.24 12.17 4.76
CA LYS A 10 -3.07 10.95 4.83
C LYS A 10 -2.21 9.68 4.77
N LEU A 11 -1.18 9.65 3.93
CA LEU A 11 -0.23 8.54 3.91
C LEU A 11 0.52 8.43 5.24
N GLU A 12 0.96 9.56 5.78
CA GLU A 12 1.65 9.59 7.07
C GLU A 12 0.75 9.06 8.20
N ASP A 13 -0.52 9.46 8.23
CA ASP A 13 -1.51 8.94 9.18
C ASP A 13 -1.70 7.43 9.02
N LEU A 14 -1.87 6.93 7.78
CA LEU A 14 -2.01 5.49 7.51
C LEU A 14 -0.76 4.69 7.92
N LEU A 15 0.43 5.24 7.69
CA LEU A 15 1.67 4.62 8.13
C LEU A 15 1.76 4.61 9.66
N LYS A 16 1.39 5.70 10.33
CA LYS A 16 1.35 5.77 11.79
C LYS A 16 0.37 4.76 12.37
N ASP A 17 -0.82 4.61 11.78
CA ASP A 17 -1.81 3.64 12.22
C ASP A 17 -1.31 2.20 11.98
N PHE A 18 -0.70 1.93 10.82
CA PHE A 18 -0.01 0.65 10.58
C PHE A 18 1.06 0.37 11.64
N TRP A 19 1.88 1.36 12.00
CA TRP A 19 2.87 1.21 13.07
C TRP A 19 2.25 1.13 14.47
N ARG A 20 1.03 1.62 14.70
CA ARG A 20 0.36 1.39 15.99
C ARG A 20 -0.17 -0.03 16.11
N GLU A 21 -0.75 -0.55 15.04
CA GLU A 21 -1.35 -1.89 15.00
C GLU A 21 -0.29 -2.99 14.90
N HIS A 22 0.72 -2.77 14.05
CA HIS A 22 1.72 -3.77 13.72
C HIS A 22 3.11 -3.42 14.23
N GLY A 23 3.35 -2.18 14.69
CA GLY A 23 4.66 -1.70 15.16
C GLY A 23 5.06 -2.17 16.55
N ASN A 24 4.08 -2.61 17.34
CA ASN A 24 4.37 -3.19 18.65
C ASN A 24 4.90 -4.61 18.48
N PRO A 25 6.11 -4.90 18.96
CA PRO A 25 6.61 -6.26 18.90
C PRO A 25 5.69 -7.18 19.69
N HIS A 26 5.22 -8.24 19.04
CA HIS A 26 4.45 -9.26 19.74
C HIS A 26 5.42 -10.10 20.57
N ILE A 27 5.20 -10.11 21.89
CA ILE A 27 5.86 -11.03 22.79
C ILE A 27 5.10 -12.34 22.70
N ILE A 28 5.71 -13.33 22.04
CA ILE A 28 5.18 -14.69 22.01
C ILE A 28 5.82 -15.42 23.19
N ALA A 29 5.03 -15.65 24.24
CA ALA A 29 5.43 -16.45 25.39
C ALA A 29 5.35 -17.93 25.04
N ALA A 30 6.50 -18.58 24.84
CA ALA A 30 6.61 -20.03 24.81
C ALA A 30 7.00 -20.55 26.20
N LYS A 31 6.64 -21.79 26.55
CA LYS A 31 6.79 -22.38 27.90
C LYS A 31 8.17 -22.17 28.58
N HIS A 32 9.23 -21.95 27.80
CA HIS A 32 10.59 -21.71 28.31
C HIS A 32 11.35 -20.59 27.57
N THR A 33 10.69 -19.74 26.78
CA THR A 33 11.37 -18.69 26.01
C THR A 33 10.40 -17.59 25.60
N GLU A 34 10.86 -16.34 25.61
CA GLU A 34 10.15 -15.20 25.06
C GLU A 34 10.80 -14.79 23.73
N PHE A 35 10.00 -14.64 22.68
CA PHE A 35 10.46 -14.10 21.40
C PHE A 35 9.75 -12.78 21.13
N VAL A 36 10.54 -11.77 20.76
CA VAL A 36 10.09 -10.44 20.38
C VAL A 36 10.10 -10.37 18.86
N VAL A 37 8.93 -10.27 18.22
CA VAL A 37 8.85 -10.14 16.76
C VAL A 37 8.73 -8.67 16.39
N GLU A 38 9.85 -8.07 15.99
CA GLU A 38 9.86 -6.68 15.55
C GLU A 38 9.30 -6.53 14.12
N PRO A 39 8.51 -5.47 13.88
CA PRO A 39 7.96 -5.17 12.57
C PRO A 39 9.05 -4.63 11.66
N LYS A 40 9.36 -5.38 10.61
CA LYS A 40 10.38 -5.00 9.63
C LYS A 40 9.76 -4.32 8.43
N VAL A 41 10.30 -3.15 8.08
CA VAL A 41 9.96 -2.42 6.84
C VAL A 41 10.32 -3.26 5.62
N PHE A 42 11.42 -3.99 5.71
CA PHE A 42 11.93 -4.87 4.66
C PHE A 42 12.03 -6.29 5.18
N ILE A 43 11.59 -7.26 4.38
CA ILE A 43 11.77 -8.69 4.63
C ILE A 43 12.82 -9.17 3.61
N GLY A 44 14.06 -9.34 4.07
CA GLY A 44 15.21 -9.44 3.17
C GLY A 44 15.40 -8.13 2.41
N ASP A 45 15.57 -8.21 1.09
CA ASP A 45 15.72 -7.04 0.20
C ASP A 45 14.39 -6.54 -0.39
N LYS A 46 13.26 -7.04 0.10
CA LYS A 46 11.93 -6.70 -0.43
C LYS A 46 11.13 -5.91 0.60
N LEU A 47 10.43 -4.88 0.13
CA LEU A 47 9.52 -4.12 0.98
C LEU A 47 8.45 -5.07 1.56
N ASN A 48 8.12 -4.88 2.84
CA ASN A 48 7.05 -5.60 3.50
C ASN A 48 5.76 -5.51 2.66
N PRO A 49 5.11 -6.63 2.31
CA PRO A 49 3.92 -6.64 1.48
C PRO A 49 2.79 -5.74 1.99
N GLU A 50 2.61 -5.61 3.31
CA GLU A 50 1.55 -4.77 3.88
C GLU A 50 1.86 -3.27 3.68
N ILE A 51 3.13 -2.87 3.81
CA ILE A 51 3.55 -1.51 3.52
C ILE A 51 3.42 -1.22 2.02
N LEU A 52 3.79 -2.17 1.16
CA LEU A 52 3.61 -2.05 -0.29
C LEU A 52 2.13 -1.83 -0.67
N LYS A 53 1.21 -2.56 -0.03
CA LYS A 53 -0.24 -2.38 -0.26
C LYS A 53 -0.70 -0.96 0.09
N LEU A 54 -0.27 -0.42 1.24
CA LEU A 54 -0.62 0.95 1.65
C LEU A 54 -0.11 2.00 0.66
N LEU A 55 1.13 1.85 0.18
CA LEU A 55 1.71 2.74 -0.83
C LEU A 55 0.94 2.68 -2.16
N VAL A 56 0.55 1.48 -2.59
CA VAL A 56 -0.27 1.30 -3.80
C VAL A 56 -1.62 1.97 -3.63
N LEU A 57 -2.33 1.76 -2.51
CA LEU A 57 -3.63 2.39 -2.28
C LEU A 57 -3.55 3.92 -2.30
N ASN A 58 -2.52 4.49 -1.65
CA ASN A 58 -2.30 5.93 -1.66
C ASN A 58 -1.98 6.45 -3.07
N TYR A 59 -1.14 5.74 -3.83
CA TYR A 59 -0.85 6.10 -5.22
C TYR A 59 -2.12 6.10 -6.08
N LEU A 60 -2.94 5.04 -6.00
CA LEU A 60 -4.17 4.92 -6.76
C LEU A 60 -5.19 6.00 -6.41
N ALA A 61 -5.31 6.39 -5.14
CA ALA A 61 -6.19 7.46 -4.68
C ALA A 61 -5.77 8.86 -5.18
N GLN A 62 -4.49 9.04 -5.54
CA GLN A 62 -3.97 10.27 -6.12
C GLN A 62 -3.99 10.25 -7.65
N ALA A 63 -3.78 9.08 -8.26
CA ALA A 63 -3.81 8.89 -9.71
C ALA A 63 -5.16 9.24 -10.33
N THR A 64 -6.27 9.05 -9.60
CA THR A 64 -7.62 9.49 -10.01
C THR A 64 -7.82 11.01 -9.96
N LYS A 65 -7.01 11.76 -9.20
CA LYS A 65 -7.11 13.22 -9.08
C LYS A 65 -6.17 13.97 -10.03
N GLN A 66 -5.08 13.36 -10.46
CA GLN A 66 -4.17 13.92 -11.46
C GLN A 66 -4.59 13.47 -12.86
N ASP A 67 -5.71 14.03 -13.32
CA ASP A 67 -6.30 13.78 -14.61
C ASP A 67 -5.45 14.36 -15.75
N SER A 68 -4.99 13.46 -16.63
CA SER A 68 -4.94 13.56 -18.11
C SER A 68 -3.82 12.72 -18.75
N GLY A 69 -2.86 12.20 -17.97
CA GLY A 69 -1.78 11.34 -18.49
C GLY A 69 -1.51 10.04 -17.72
N ILE A 70 -1.95 9.92 -16.46
CA ILE A 70 -1.56 8.82 -15.55
C ILE A 70 -2.41 7.56 -15.77
N GLY A 71 -3.62 7.68 -16.32
CA GLY A 71 -4.47 6.53 -16.65
C GLY A 71 -3.81 5.49 -17.57
N GLN A 72 -2.81 5.87 -18.39
CA GLN A 72 -2.06 4.92 -19.22
C GLN A 72 -1.09 4.03 -18.42
N ASN A 73 -0.69 4.45 -17.23
CA ASN A 73 0.33 3.76 -16.44
C ASN A 73 -0.26 2.70 -15.50
N ILE A 74 -1.59 2.62 -15.38
CA ILE A 74 -2.26 1.65 -14.52
C ILE A 74 -3.04 0.68 -15.41
N GLU A 75 -2.57 -0.56 -15.50
CA GLU A 75 -3.32 -1.64 -16.15
C GLU A 75 -4.01 -2.46 -15.07
N VAL A 76 -5.33 -2.60 -15.15
CA VAL A 76 -6.12 -3.39 -14.21
C VAL A 76 -6.87 -4.48 -14.94
N THR A 77 -6.73 -5.70 -14.43
CA THR A 77 -7.57 -6.84 -14.76
C THR A 77 -8.16 -7.40 -13.46
N PRO A 78 -9.18 -8.28 -13.52
CA PRO A 78 -9.72 -8.93 -12.33
C PRO A 78 -8.69 -9.75 -11.52
N GLU A 79 -7.56 -10.10 -12.13
CA GLU A 79 -6.51 -10.93 -11.50
C GLU A 79 -5.29 -10.15 -11.03
N LYS A 80 -5.02 -8.97 -11.61
CA LYS A 80 -3.85 -8.17 -11.27
C LYS A 80 -4.06 -6.68 -11.56
N LEU A 81 -3.40 -5.87 -10.74
CA LEU A 81 -3.17 -4.46 -10.97
C LEU A 81 -1.68 -4.24 -11.24
N VAL A 82 -1.35 -3.56 -12.32
CA VAL A 82 0.02 -3.28 -12.74
C VAL A 82 0.22 -1.78 -12.84
N ILE A 83 1.16 -1.26 -12.04
CA ILE A 83 1.64 0.12 -12.17
C ILE A 83 2.89 0.07 -13.04
N LYS A 84 2.84 0.76 -14.18
CA LYS A 84 3.92 0.87 -15.16
C LYS A 84 4.66 2.19 -14.99
N SER A 85 5.90 2.21 -15.45
CA SER A 85 6.63 3.46 -15.66
C SER A 85 6.01 4.24 -16.82
N PRO A 86 6.34 5.52 -16.98
CA PRO A 86 5.92 6.31 -18.16
C PRO A 86 6.36 5.70 -19.50
N LYS A 87 7.33 4.78 -19.50
CA LYS A 87 7.82 4.05 -20.68
C LYS A 87 7.14 2.68 -20.86
N GLY A 88 6.09 2.38 -20.09
CA GLY A 88 5.32 1.14 -20.17
C GLY A 88 5.91 -0.08 -19.43
N LYS A 89 7.08 0.05 -18.78
CA LYS A 89 7.71 -1.05 -18.05
C LYS A 89 6.96 -1.30 -16.72
N PRO A 90 6.57 -2.54 -16.37
CA PRO A 90 5.94 -2.82 -15.08
C PRO A 90 6.91 -2.52 -13.93
N LEU A 91 6.47 -1.68 -12.99
CA LEU A 91 7.20 -1.32 -11.77
C LEU A 91 6.63 -2.07 -10.55
N VAL A 92 5.30 -2.14 -10.46
CA VAL A 92 4.60 -2.79 -9.36
C VAL A 92 3.51 -3.69 -9.92
N VAL A 93 3.42 -4.91 -9.40
CA VAL A 93 2.35 -5.86 -9.72
C VAL A 93 1.68 -6.29 -8.43
N VAL A 94 0.40 -5.99 -8.31
CA VAL A 94 -0.45 -6.36 -7.17
C VAL A 94 -1.46 -7.40 -7.62
N ARG A 95 -1.54 -8.51 -6.89
CA ARG A 95 -2.53 -9.59 -7.12
C ARG A 95 -3.54 -9.70 -5.99
N ASP A 96 -3.57 -8.70 -5.10
CA ASP A 96 -4.51 -8.67 -3.98
C ASP A 96 -5.91 -8.31 -4.50
N LYS A 97 -6.82 -9.29 -4.43
CA LYS A 97 -8.20 -9.16 -4.93
C LYS A 97 -8.97 -8.01 -4.26
N LYS A 98 -8.72 -7.75 -2.97
CA LYS A 98 -9.43 -6.67 -2.26
C LYS A 98 -9.03 -5.31 -2.81
N ILE A 99 -7.73 -5.11 -3.05
CA ILE A 99 -7.22 -3.85 -3.63
C ILE A 99 -7.73 -3.65 -5.05
N ILE A 100 -7.72 -4.72 -5.87
CA ILE A 100 -8.22 -4.69 -7.25
C ILE A 100 -9.70 -4.30 -7.26
N GLN A 101 -10.52 -4.91 -6.40
CA GLN A 101 -11.95 -4.59 -6.28
C GLN A 101 -12.20 -3.16 -5.79
N LEU A 102 -11.47 -2.70 -4.77
CA LEU A 102 -11.58 -1.33 -4.27
C LEU A 102 -11.26 -0.31 -5.35
N TYR A 103 -10.23 -0.56 -6.17
CA TYR A 103 -9.87 0.33 -7.26
C TYR A 103 -10.91 0.33 -8.38
N LEU A 104 -11.39 -0.85 -8.81
CA LEU A 104 -12.44 -0.97 -9.82
C LEU A 104 -13.74 -0.29 -9.37
N ALA A 105 -14.12 -0.44 -8.10
CA ALA A 105 -15.31 0.20 -7.53
C ALA A 105 -15.19 1.73 -7.46
N ALA A 106 -13.99 2.27 -7.32
CA ALA A 106 -13.74 3.71 -7.31
C ALA A 106 -13.73 4.35 -8.71
N GLN A 107 -13.66 3.55 -9.78
CA GLN A 107 -13.73 4.01 -11.18
C GLN A 107 -15.12 3.88 -11.81
N ALA A 108 -16.03 3.13 -11.18
CA ALA A 108 -17.42 2.97 -11.61
C ALA A 108 -18.29 4.15 -11.15
#